data_AF-A0A926NWZ0-F1
#
_entry.id   AF-A0A926NWZ0-F1
#
_cell.length_a   1.000
_cell.length_b   1.000
_cell.length_c   1.000
_cell.angle_alpha   90.00
_cell.angle_beta   90.00
_cell.angle_gamma   90.00
#
_symmetry.space_group_name_H-M   'P 1'
#
loop_
_entity.id
_entity.type
_entity.pdbx_description
1 polymer ?
#
loop_
_entity_poly.entity_id
_entity_poly.type
_entity_poly.pdbx_seq_one_letter_code
_entity_poly.pdbx_strand_id
1 'polypeptide(L)'
;MKRLTAFLFLIALAATTPAFAQETDPHAIYEQGCARCHEAHAGDFVHNRLDLKEGRLVGKASGRDVETFLAGGHGGLAEAERQILIDQLIAIRRSGQLFHDKCLTCHDRAVELARSQLIVKDGLLVGRYSGKNTGDFLKGHGRLTPDEIDRMIAVLKRQLPGPAN
;
A
#
# COMPACT_ATOMS: atom_id res chain seq x y z
N MET A 1 40.05 62.44 1.11
CA MET A 1 38.59 62.67 1.09
C MET A 1 37.91 61.56 0.29
N LYS A 2 37.01 60.80 0.94
CA LYS A 2 35.88 60.01 0.39
C LYS A 2 36.21 58.86 -0.59
N ARG A 3 35.66 57.64 -0.49
CA ARG A 3 34.81 56.90 0.46
C ARG A 3 34.96 55.43 0.00
N LEU A 4 35.35 54.51 0.88
CA LEU A 4 35.20 53.07 0.62
C LEU A 4 33.71 52.74 0.64
N THR A 5 33.19 52.15 -0.43
CA THR A 5 31.83 51.60 -0.47
C THR A 5 31.95 50.08 -0.44
N ALA A 6 31.86 49.51 0.77
CA ALA A 6 31.75 48.08 0.96
C ALA A 6 30.30 47.65 0.65
N PHE A 7 30.12 46.83 -0.39
CA PHE A 7 28.85 46.18 -0.69
C PHE A 7 28.77 44.88 0.12
N LEU A 8 28.03 44.88 1.23
CA LEU A 8 27.64 43.68 1.95
C LEU A 8 26.53 42.98 1.13
N PHE A 9 26.86 41.86 0.49
CA PHE A 9 25.87 40.96 -0.10
C PHE A 9 25.40 39.99 0.99
N LEU A 10 24.24 40.25 1.59
CA LEU A 10 23.59 39.34 2.52
C LEU A 10 22.87 38.26 1.71
N ILE A 11 23.51 37.11 1.50
CA ILE A 11 22.86 35.93 0.90
C ILE A 11 21.98 35.31 1.98
N ALA A 12 20.67 35.61 1.93
CA ALA A 12 19.67 34.91 2.71
C ALA A 12 19.55 33.47 2.19
N LEU A 13 20.22 32.54 2.88
CA LEU A 13 20.06 31.10 2.67
C LEU A 13 18.64 30.71 3.12
N ALA A 14 17.71 30.68 2.18
CA ALA A 14 16.40 30.08 2.40
C ALA A 14 16.60 28.58 2.66
N ALA A 15 16.53 28.17 3.93
CA ALA A 15 16.49 26.78 4.32
C ALA A 15 15.16 26.18 3.83
N THR A 16 15.16 25.62 2.62
CA THR A 16 14.09 24.74 2.15
C THR A 16 14.22 23.43 2.91
N THR A 17 13.55 23.32 4.06
CA THR A 17 13.35 22.01 4.69
C THR A 17 12.58 21.13 3.71
N PRO A 18 13.10 19.96 3.30
CA PRO A 18 12.31 19.05 2.52
C PRO A 18 11.07 18.67 3.34
N ALA A 19 9.89 19.02 2.82
CA ALA A 19 8.66 18.45 3.32
C ALA A 19 8.73 16.95 3.02
N PHE A 20 8.98 16.14 4.05
CA PHE A 20 8.82 14.71 3.93
C PHE A 20 7.36 14.46 3.59
N ALA A 21 7.08 14.12 2.34
CA ALA A 21 5.76 13.65 1.93
C ALA A 21 5.48 12.40 2.76
N GLN A 22 4.57 12.54 3.73
CA GLN A 22 4.15 11.42 4.56
C GLN A 22 3.41 10.45 3.63
N GLU A 23 3.94 9.25 3.45
CA GLU A 23 3.35 8.26 2.57
C GLU A 23 1.99 7.85 3.11
N THR A 24 0.93 8.10 2.33
CA THR A 24 -0.44 7.81 2.75
C THR A 24 -0.66 6.30 2.78
N ASP A 25 -1.02 5.76 3.95
CA ASP A 25 -1.30 4.33 4.12
C ASP A 25 -2.65 3.96 3.45
N PRO A 26 -2.66 3.14 2.38
CA PRO A 26 -3.90 2.77 1.72
C PRO A 26 -4.88 2.00 2.63
N HIS A 27 -4.38 1.30 3.65
CA HIS A 27 -5.24 0.64 4.63
C HIS A 27 -5.99 1.68 5.48
N ALA A 28 -5.32 2.76 5.87
CA ALA A 28 -5.94 3.83 6.64
C ALA A 28 -7.03 4.54 5.84
N ILE A 29 -6.81 4.78 4.53
CA ILE A 29 -7.83 5.38 3.65
C ILE A 29 -9.10 4.51 3.66
N TYR A 30 -8.97 3.20 3.47
CA TYR A 30 -10.11 2.28 3.46
C TYR A 30 -10.77 2.14 4.83
N GLU A 31 -9.98 1.91 5.89
CA GLU A 31 -10.50 1.64 7.24
C GLU A 31 -11.25 2.86 7.80
N GLN A 32 -10.78 4.08 7.52
CA GLN A 32 -11.41 5.31 7.99
C GLN A 32 -12.58 5.75 7.11
N GLY A 33 -12.44 5.63 5.78
CA GLY A 33 -13.42 6.15 4.82
C GLY A 33 -14.52 5.16 4.44
N CYS A 34 -14.25 3.86 4.49
CA CYS A 34 -15.10 2.85 3.84
C CYS A 34 -15.63 1.78 4.80
N ALA A 35 -14.82 1.32 5.77
CA ALA A 35 -15.13 0.15 6.61
C ALA A 35 -16.33 0.32 7.56
N ARG A 36 -16.83 1.55 7.77
CA ARG A 36 -18.06 1.78 8.55
C ARG A 36 -19.32 1.25 7.84
N CYS A 37 -19.31 1.23 6.51
CA CYS A 37 -20.46 0.83 5.69
C CYS A 37 -20.17 -0.40 4.82
N HIS A 38 -18.91 -0.67 4.51
CA HIS A 38 -18.46 -1.83 3.77
C HIS A 38 -17.85 -2.87 4.71
N GLU A 39 -17.45 -4.01 4.14
CA GLU A 39 -16.70 -5.03 4.85
C GLU A 39 -15.50 -4.40 5.58
N ALA A 40 -15.20 -4.90 6.79
CA ALA A 40 -14.16 -4.31 7.64
C ALA A 40 -12.77 -4.27 6.97
N HIS A 41 -12.54 -5.15 5.99
CA HIS A 41 -11.27 -5.29 5.30
C HIS A 41 -11.43 -5.14 3.79
N ALA A 42 -10.50 -4.38 3.19
CA ALA A 42 -10.48 -4.14 1.76
C ALA A 42 -10.39 -5.43 0.94
N GLY A 43 -9.71 -6.46 1.46
CA GLY A 43 -9.64 -7.79 0.85
C GLY A 43 -11.03 -8.37 0.55
N ASP A 44 -11.85 -8.44 1.58
CA ASP A 44 -13.21 -8.98 1.50
C ASP A 44 -14.11 -8.12 0.61
N PHE A 45 -14.03 -6.80 0.75
CA PHE A 45 -14.78 -5.88 -0.10
C PHE A 45 -14.43 -6.06 -1.58
N VAL A 46 -13.14 -6.08 -1.93
CA VAL A 46 -12.70 -6.29 -3.31
C VAL A 46 -13.19 -7.62 -3.84
N HIS A 47 -13.04 -8.70 -3.06
CA HIS A 47 -13.44 -10.01 -3.53
C HIS A 47 -14.96 -10.13 -3.69
N ASN A 48 -15.73 -9.62 -2.74
CA ASN A 48 -17.18 -9.80 -2.70
C ASN A 48 -17.92 -8.81 -3.61
N ARG A 49 -17.41 -7.59 -3.76
CA ARG A 49 -18.15 -6.47 -4.38
C ARG A 49 -17.60 -6.00 -5.70
N LEU A 50 -16.33 -6.27 -6.02
CA LEU A 50 -15.67 -5.69 -7.20
C LEU A 50 -15.23 -6.74 -8.23
N ASP A 51 -15.23 -6.33 -9.49
CA ASP A 51 -14.59 -7.03 -10.60
C ASP A 51 -13.53 -6.15 -11.26
N LEU A 52 -12.59 -6.79 -11.97
CA LEU A 52 -11.58 -6.11 -12.78
C LEU A 52 -11.93 -6.31 -14.25
N LYS A 53 -12.28 -5.24 -14.96
CA LYS A 53 -12.57 -5.25 -16.40
C LYS A 53 -11.69 -4.24 -17.10
N GLU A 54 -10.93 -4.69 -18.10
CA GLU A 54 -10.05 -3.82 -18.89
C GLU A 54 -9.10 -2.96 -18.02
N GLY A 55 -8.59 -3.55 -16.93
CA GLY A 55 -7.70 -2.87 -15.99
C GLY A 55 -8.40 -1.96 -14.97
N ARG A 56 -9.72 -1.77 -15.04
CA ARG A 56 -10.50 -0.91 -14.14
C ARG A 56 -11.35 -1.72 -13.17
N LEU A 57 -11.49 -1.22 -11.96
CA LEU A 57 -12.40 -1.81 -10.97
C LEU A 57 -13.83 -1.35 -11.26
N VAL A 58 -14.75 -2.31 -11.28
CA VAL A 58 -16.18 -2.07 -11.41
C VAL A 58 -16.94 -2.75 -10.28
N GLY A 59 -18.05 -2.16 -9.84
CA GLY A 59 -18.94 -2.83 -8.90
C GLY A 59 -19.63 -4.02 -9.57
N LYS A 60 -19.59 -5.21 -8.97
CA LYS A 60 -20.22 -6.42 -9.52
C LYS A 60 -21.72 -6.25 -9.76
N ALA A 61 -22.41 -5.65 -8.79
CA ALA A 61 -23.86 -5.46 -8.85
C ALA A 61 -24.27 -4.29 -9.77
N SER A 62 -23.49 -3.22 -9.80
CA SER A 62 -23.85 -1.98 -10.48
C SER A 62 -23.23 -1.83 -11.87
N GLY A 63 -22.16 -2.56 -12.17
CA GLY A 63 -21.32 -2.36 -13.35
C GLY A 63 -20.59 -1.02 -13.39
N ARG A 64 -20.73 -0.17 -12.37
CA ARG A 64 -20.18 1.19 -12.33
C ARG A 64 -18.69 1.15 -12.07
N ASP A 65 -17.97 2.02 -12.76
CA ASP A 65 -16.55 2.30 -12.55
C ASP A 65 -16.31 2.86 -11.14
N VAL A 66 -15.40 2.21 -10.40
CA VAL A 66 -15.14 2.54 -8.98
C VAL A 66 -14.39 3.86 -8.86
N GLU A 67 -13.44 4.14 -9.75
CA GLU A 67 -12.65 5.37 -9.70
C GLU A 67 -13.54 6.60 -9.93
N THR A 68 -14.38 6.56 -10.95
CA THR A 68 -15.39 7.59 -11.23
C THR A 68 -16.36 7.76 -10.05
N PHE A 69 -16.73 6.65 -9.40
CA PHE A 69 -17.57 6.70 -8.21
C PHE A 69 -16.86 7.39 -7.04
N LEU A 70 -15.58 7.12 -6.80
CA LEU A 70 -14.79 7.70 -5.72
C LEU A 70 -14.48 9.18 -5.93
N ALA A 71 -14.48 9.67 -7.18
CA ALA A 71 -14.34 11.08 -7.51
C ALA A 71 -15.56 11.93 -7.11
N GLY A 72 -16.70 11.30 -6.79
CA GLY A 72 -17.93 11.97 -6.32
C GLY A 72 -18.65 11.20 -5.21
N GLY A 73 -19.88 11.60 -4.87
CA GLY A 73 -20.77 10.83 -3.96
C GLY A 73 -20.21 10.57 -2.54
N HIS A 74 -20.46 9.35 -2.03
CA HIS A 74 -20.12 8.86 -0.68
C HIS A 74 -18.62 8.57 -0.44
N GLY A 75 -17.73 8.95 -1.38
CA GLY A 75 -16.27 8.76 -1.28
C GLY A 75 -15.50 10.06 -1.20
N GLY A 76 -15.79 11.03 -2.08
CA GLY A 76 -15.24 12.39 -2.03
C GLY A 76 -13.72 12.48 -1.83
N LEU A 77 -12.96 11.47 -2.30
CA LEU A 77 -11.53 11.37 -2.02
C LEU A 77 -10.76 12.36 -2.89
N ALA A 78 -9.74 12.97 -2.30
CA ALA A 78 -8.77 13.74 -3.07
C ALA A 78 -8.11 12.86 -4.13
N GLU A 79 -7.70 13.44 -5.26
CA GLU A 79 -7.09 12.72 -6.38
C GLU A 79 -6.01 11.73 -5.94
N ALA A 80 -5.07 12.20 -5.12
CA ALA A 80 -3.95 11.40 -4.66
C ALA A 80 -4.39 10.21 -3.79
N GLU A 81 -5.32 10.42 -2.86
CA GLU A 81 -5.85 9.35 -1.99
C GLU A 81 -6.63 8.32 -2.81
N ARG A 82 -7.41 8.80 -3.79
CA ARG A 82 -8.17 7.94 -4.68
C ARG A 82 -7.27 7.04 -5.51
N GLN A 83 -6.19 7.60 -6.09
CA GLN A 83 -5.23 6.80 -6.87
C GLN A 83 -4.57 5.73 -5.99
N ILE A 84 -4.11 6.11 -4.80
CA ILE A 84 -3.50 5.18 -3.83
C ILE A 84 -4.47 4.05 -3.47
N LEU A 85 -5.74 4.38 -3.20
CA LEU A 85 -6.76 3.39 -2.87
C LEU A 85 -7.06 2.47 -4.07
N ILE A 86 -7.26 3.02 -5.26
CA ILE A 86 -7.53 2.23 -6.48
C ILE A 86 -6.38 1.27 -6.77
N ASP A 87 -5.13 1.73 -6.67
CA ASP A 87 -3.96 0.88 -6.89
C ASP A 87 -3.90 -0.28 -5.89
N GLN A 88 -4.22 -0.01 -4.62
CA GLN A 88 -4.31 -1.06 -3.61
C GLN A 88 -5.44 -2.05 -3.91
N LEU A 89 -6.64 -1.59 -4.24
CA LEU A 89 -7.79 -2.46 -4.52
C LEU A 89 -7.54 -3.31 -5.78
N ILE A 90 -6.88 -2.77 -6.81
CA ILE A 90 -6.47 -3.52 -8.01
C ILE A 90 -5.44 -4.58 -7.62
N ALA A 91 -4.45 -4.24 -6.80
CA ALA A 91 -3.45 -5.20 -6.34
C ALA A 91 -4.08 -6.35 -5.54
N ILE A 92 -5.02 -6.04 -4.65
CA ILE A 92 -5.82 -7.04 -3.93
C ILE A 92 -6.54 -7.95 -4.94
N ARG A 93 -7.24 -7.39 -5.93
CA ARG A 93 -7.98 -8.19 -6.93
C ARG A 93 -7.05 -9.10 -7.73
N ARG A 94 -5.90 -8.58 -8.15
CA ARG A 94 -4.88 -9.33 -8.92
C ARG A 94 -4.19 -10.41 -8.09
N SER A 95 -4.12 -10.26 -6.77
CA SER A 95 -3.56 -11.31 -5.90
C SER A 95 -4.38 -12.59 -5.90
N GLY A 96 -5.64 -12.54 -6.34
CA GLY A 96 -6.53 -13.70 -6.36
C GLY A 96 -6.81 -14.27 -4.97
N GLN A 97 -6.73 -13.46 -3.91
CA GLN A 97 -6.88 -13.89 -2.52
C GLN A 97 -5.82 -14.88 -2.02
N LEU A 98 -4.62 -14.88 -2.62
CA LEU A 98 -3.59 -15.86 -2.29
C LEU A 98 -3.27 -15.96 -0.79
N PHE A 99 -3.21 -14.83 -0.07
CA PHE A 99 -2.96 -14.86 1.38
C PHE A 99 -4.11 -15.49 2.15
N HIS A 100 -5.35 -15.13 1.81
CA HIS A 100 -6.54 -15.72 2.42
C HIS A 100 -6.53 -17.25 2.24
N ASP A 101 -6.27 -17.72 1.02
CA ASP A 101 -6.39 -19.14 0.67
C ASP A 101 -5.24 -20.00 1.23
N LYS A 102 -4.06 -19.42 1.44
CA LYS A 102 -2.85 -20.18 1.83
C LYS A 102 -2.39 -19.94 3.26
N CYS A 103 -2.71 -18.79 3.84
CA CYS A 103 -2.09 -18.32 5.08
C CYS A 103 -3.09 -18.09 6.21
N LEU A 104 -4.36 -17.82 5.92
CA LEU A 104 -5.36 -17.43 6.92
C LEU A 104 -5.67 -18.53 7.96
N THR A 105 -5.39 -19.80 7.64
CA THR A 105 -5.59 -20.89 8.59
C THR A 105 -4.66 -20.79 9.81
N CYS A 106 -3.48 -20.16 9.65
CA CYS A 106 -2.48 -20.06 10.71
C CYS A 106 -2.12 -18.61 11.07
N HIS A 107 -2.41 -17.67 10.18
CA HIS A 107 -2.19 -16.25 10.38
C HIS A 107 -3.52 -15.52 10.38
N ASP A 108 -3.57 -14.41 11.11
CA ASP A 108 -4.69 -13.49 11.03
C ASP A 108 -4.55 -12.65 9.74
N ARG A 109 -4.34 -11.33 9.85
CA ARG A 109 -4.31 -10.46 8.66
C ARG A 109 -2.92 -10.36 8.05
N ALA A 110 -2.86 -10.29 6.71
CA ALA A 110 -1.62 -10.03 5.98
C ALA A 110 -0.92 -8.76 6.47
N VAL A 111 -1.71 -7.70 6.74
CA VAL A 111 -1.21 -6.42 7.24
C VAL A 111 -0.55 -6.53 8.60
N GLU A 112 -1.14 -7.28 9.52
CA GLU A 112 -0.60 -7.50 10.85
C GLU A 112 0.66 -8.35 10.81
N LEU A 113 0.63 -9.45 10.05
CA LEU A 113 1.80 -10.32 9.86
C LEU A 113 2.97 -9.52 9.30
N ALA A 114 2.74 -8.78 8.21
CA ALA A 114 3.80 -8.04 7.55
C ALA A 114 4.37 -6.95 8.45
N ARG A 115 3.51 -6.13 9.06
CA ARG A 115 3.96 -5.00 9.90
C ARG A 115 4.69 -5.46 11.16
N SER A 116 4.24 -6.56 11.77
CA SER A 116 4.85 -7.07 13.01
C SER A 116 6.10 -7.92 12.78
N GLN A 117 6.16 -8.70 11.70
CA GLN A 117 7.20 -9.72 11.52
C GLN A 117 8.17 -9.45 10.39
N LEU A 118 7.86 -8.53 9.46
CA LEU A 118 8.64 -8.34 8.24
C LEU A 118 9.20 -6.91 8.14
N ILE A 119 10.27 -6.79 7.37
CA ILE A 119 10.88 -5.52 6.98
C ILE A 119 11.50 -5.68 5.58
N VAL A 120 11.61 -4.58 4.83
CA VAL A 120 12.43 -4.54 3.63
C VAL A 120 13.84 -4.12 4.02
N LYS A 121 14.83 -4.94 3.67
CA LYS A 121 16.25 -4.64 3.84
C LYS A 121 16.97 -4.94 2.54
N ASP A 122 17.71 -3.96 2.01
CA ASP A 122 18.43 -4.07 0.74
C ASP A 122 17.52 -4.55 -0.43
N GLY A 123 16.27 -4.06 -0.45
CA GLY A 123 15.25 -4.43 -1.44
C GLY A 123 14.60 -5.81 -1.24
N LEU A 124 15.09 -6.62 -0.30
CA LEU A 124 14.59 -7.94 0.02
C LEU A 124 13.58 -7.88 1.17
N LEU A 125 12.51 -8.68 1.06
CA LEU A 125 11.61 -8.91 2.19
C LEU A 125 12.26 -9.94 3.11
N VAL A 126 12.50 -9.55 4.36
CA VAL A 126 13.16 -10.38 5.36
C VAL A 126 12.35 -10.40 6.65
N GLY A 127 12.55 -11.44 7.46
CA GLY A 127 12.05 -11.47 8.83
C GLY A 127 12.72 -10.39 9.68
N ARG A 128 11.93 -9.51 10.30
CA ARG A 128 12.37 -8.37 11.13
C ARG A 128 13.37 -8.77 12.20
N TYR A 129 13.10 -9.87 12.90
CA TYR A 129 13.92 -10.32 14.03
C TYR A 129 14.95 -11.39 13.65
N SER A 130 14.71 -12.13 12.57
CA SER A 130 15.57 -13.25 12.17
C SER A 130 16.58 -12.88 11.07
N GLY A 131 16.32 -11.80 10.33
CA GLY A 131 17.09 -11.42 9.13
C GLY A 131 16.96 -12.41 7.97
N LYS A 132 16.16 -13.47 8.10
CA LYS A 132 16.03 -14.52 7.08
C LYS A 132 15.23 -14.00 5.88
N ASN A 133 15.69 -14.35 4.67
CA ASN A 133 14.97 -14.05 3.44
C ASN A 133 13.59 -14.73 3.45
N THR A 134 12.53 -13.93 3.28
CA THR A 134 11.15 -14.45 3.32
C THR A 134 10.85 -15.34 2.13
N GLY A 135 11.38 -15.04 0.94
CA GLY A 135 11.19 -15.88 -0.25
C GLY A 135 11.78 -17.28 -0.07
N ASP A 136 12.98 -17.38 0.52
CA ASP A 136 13.58 -18.67 0.85
C ASP A 136 12.81 -19.42 1.92
N PHE A 137 12.31 -18.73 2.94
CA PHE A 137 11.44 -19.32 3.96
C PHE A 137 10.15 -19.90 3.37
N LEU A 138 9.53 -19.19 2.43
CA LEU A 138 8.28 -19.60 1.78
C LEU A 138 8.44 -20.84 0.88
N LYS A 139 9.65 -21.20 0.45
CA LYS A 139 9.89 -22.48 -0.25
C LYS A 139 9.49 -23.70 0.59
N GLY A 140 9.53 -23.57 1.92
CA GLY A 140 9.14 -24.62 2.87
C GLY A 140 7.89 -24.29 3.69
N HIS A 141 7.22 -23.17 3.45
CA HIS A 141 6.12 -22.69 4.28
C HIS A 141 4.91 -22.22 3.45
N GLY A 142 3.69 -22.48 3.92
CA GLY A 142 2.46 -22.05 3.24
C GLY A 142 2.06 -22.86 2.00
N ARG A 143 2.81 -23.92 1.66
CA ARG A 143 2.54 -24.81 0.51
C ARG A 143 2.33 -24.02 -0.81
N LEU A 144 3.23 -23.06 -1.03
CA LEU A 144 3.24 -22.22 -2.22
C LEU A 144 4.03 -22.89 -3.35
N THR A 145 3.54 -22.79 -4.58
CA THR A 145 4.36 -23.05 -5.77
C THR A 145 5.43 -21.97 -5.96
N PRO A 146 6.46 -22.18 -6.78
CA PRO A 146 7.45 -21.15 -7.08
C PRO A 146 6.83 -19.81 -7.54
N ASP A 147 5.86 -19.86 -8.47
CA ASP A 147 5.16 -18.66 -8.95
C ASP A 147 4.30 -18.00 -7.86
N GLU A 148 3.74 -18.80 -6.94
CA GLU A 148 2.98 -18.29 -5.80
C GLU A 148 3.87 -17.56 -4.80
N ILE A 149 5.13 -17.96 -4.64
CA ILE A 149 6.07 -17.30 -3.72
C ILE A 149 6.29 -15.85 -4.14
N ASP A 150 6.59 -15.59 -5.41
CA ASP A 150 6.83 -14.22 -5.88
C ASP A 150 5.60 -13.33 -5.72
N ARG A 151 4.41 -13.87 -6.02
CA ARG A 151 3.15 -13.17 -5.79
C ARG A 151 2.90 -12.91 -4.31
N MET A 152 3.19 -13.88 -3.44
CA MET A 152 3.04 -13.73 -1.99
C MET A 152 3.99 -12.66 -1.43
N ILE A 153 5.24 -12.63 -1.90
CA ILE A 153 6.18 -11.57 -1.54
C ILE A 153 5.64 -10.20 -1.96
N ALA A 154 5.05 -10.09 -3.16
CA ALA A 154 4.42 -8.84 -3.59
C ALA A 154 3.21 -8.46 -2.73
N VAL A 155 2.38 -9.43 -2.32
CA VAL A 155 1.26 -9.20 -1.38
C VAL A 155 1.77 -8.66 -0.06
N LEU A 156 2.74 -9.32 0.56
CA LEU A 156 3.30 -8.97 1.87
C LEU A 156 4.06 -7.64 1.84
N LYS A 157 4.82 -7.34 0.77
CA LYS A 157 5.51 -6.04 0.64
C LYS A 157 4.54 -4.86 0.64
N ARG A 158 3.38 -4.98 -0.02
CA ARG A 158 2.35 -3.91 -0.05
C ARG A 158 1.66 -3.66 1.29
N GLN A 159 1.80 -4.59 2.23
CA GLN A 159 1.22 -4.45 3.56
C GLN A 159 2.07 -3.57 4.49
N LEU A 160 3.36 -3.43 4.17
CA LEU A 160 4.27 -2.63 4.97
C LEU A 160 3.91 -1.15 4.82
N PRO A 161 4.08 -0.34 5.89
CA PRO A 161 4.20 1.09 5.69
C PRO A 161 5.35 1.33 4.71
N GLY A 162 5.24 2.37 3.87
CA GLY A 162 6.27 2.75 2.92
C GLY A 162 7.68 2.84 3.54
N PRO A 163 8.74 2.87 2.72
CA PRO A 163 10.10 2.65 3.19
C PRO A 163 10.41 3.48 4.45
N ALA A 164 10.77 2.77 5.53
CA ALA A 164 11.51 3.38 6.62
C ALA A 164 12.88 3.74 6.03
N ASN A 165 13.07 5.02 5.71
CA ASN A 165 14.35 5.57 5.28
C ASN A 165 15.44 5.28 6.33
#